data_AF-A0A7Y9J7U0-F1
#
_entry.id   AF-A0A7Y9J7U0-F1
#
_cell.length_a   1.000
_cell.length_b   1.000
_cell.length_c   1.000
_cell.angle_alpha   90.00
_cell.angle_beta   90.00
_cell.angle_gamma   90.00
#
_symmetry.space_group_name_H-M   'P 1'
#
loop_
_entity.id
_entity.type
_entity.pdbx_description
1 polymer ?
#
loop_
_entity_poly.entity_id
_entity_poly.type
_entity_poly.pdbx_seq_one_letter_code
_entity_poly.pdbx_strand_id
1 'polypeptide(L)'
;MALVPVDLPTPTTMRGRWAAFAAILGARGWGSGAFAEPARWHYDDGGGNWADLHLVGDGRAVLVGNDHEYSDTYFREAATYFQEEETDLLAGAPDWWEAPAIDGMARQMWVGFVYGWDGEGWWRAPYDLSDGFASLHPVFVDDERCRDLIVEFVENEAPHPVRPEAVDALIAAGADLDRETLRAVADVPEWDLDAGVAAARAFRG
;
A
#
# COMPACT_ATOMS: atom_id res chain seq x y z
N MET A 1 5.98 -0.90 -27.15
CA MET A 1 6.00 0.55 -26.82
C MET A 1 6.97 0.75 -25.66
N ALA A 2 7.44 1.98 -25.42
CA ALA A 2 8.32 2.26 -24.28
C ALA A 2 7.49 2.46 -23.00
N LEU A 3 8.03 2.06 -21.86
CA LEU A 3 7.44 2.31 -20.55
C LEU A 3 7.40 3.82 -20.23
N VAL A 4 6.47 4.19 -19.36
CA VAL A 4 6.26 5.57 -18.90
C VAL A 4 6.73 5.70 -17.46
N PRO A 5 7.55 6.72 -17.10
CA PRO A 5 7.97 6.92 -15.73
C PRO A 5 6.79 7.35 -14.84
N VAL A 6 6.81 6.93 -13.58
CA VAL A 6 5.83 7.32 -12.55
C VAL A 6 6.58 8.01 -11.42
N ASP A 7 6.06 9.14 -10.93
CA ASP A 7 6.65 9.84 -9.80
C ASP A 7 6.11 9.25 -8.49
N LEU A 8 6.92 8.40 -7.85
CA LEU A 8 6.58 7.73 -6.59
C LEU A 8 7.82 7.65 -5.68
N PRO A 9 7.62 7.64 -4.35
CA PRO A 9 8.71 7.38 -3.41
C PRO A 9 9.37 6.02 -3.64
N THR A 10 10.62 5.86 -3.21
CA THR A 10 11.28 4.55 -3.25
C THR A 10 10.54 3.52 -2.39
N PRO A 11 10.62 2.21 -2.70
CA PRO A 11 10.08 1.16 -1.83
C PRO A 11 10.52 1.28 -0.35
N THR A 12 11.75 1.72 -0.11
CA THR A 12 12.28 1.93 1.25
C THR A 12 11.57 3.08 1.98
N THR A 13 11.25 4.17 1.28
CA THR A 13 10.47 5.29 1.83
C THR A 13 9.03 4.86 2.12
N MET A 14 8.38 4.14 1.19
CA MET A 14 7.02 3.61 1.35
C MET A 14 6.89 2.70 2.57
N ARG A 15 7.92 1.87 2.84
CA ARG A 15 7.96 0.92 3.96
C ARG A 15 7.66 1.55 5.32
N GLY A 16 8.23 2.74 5.59
CA GLY A 16 8.06 3.41 6.89
C GLY A 16 6.59 3.74 7.17
N ARG A 17 5.90 4.30 6.16
CA ARG A 17 4.48 4.64 6.22
C ARG A 17 3.60 3.40 6.34
N TRP A 18 3.92 2.36 5.58
CA TRP A 18 3.20 1.09 5.63
C TRP A 18 3.28 0.45 7.01
N ALA A 19 4.48 0.41 7.60
CA ALA A 19 4.70 -0.12 8.93
C ALA A 19 3.98 0.69 10.01
N ALA A 20 4.03 2.03 9.94
CA ALA A 20 3.33 2.90 10.87
C ALA A 20 1.81 2.70 10.83
N PHE A 21 1.22 2.65 9.64
CA PHE A 21 -0.21 2.41 9.48
C PHE A 21 -0.61 0.99 9.91
N ALA A 22 0.19 -0.02 9.56
CA ALA A 22 -0.02 -1.39 10.01
C ALA A 22 0.04 -1.53 11.55
N ALA A 23 0.84 -0.72 12.24
CA ALA A 23 0.82 -0.71 13.71
C ALA A 23 -0.50 -0.18 14.29
N ILE A 24 -1.07 0.86 13.69
CA ILE A 24 -2.39 1.40 14.11
C ILE A 24 -3.47 0.34 13.88
N LEU A 25 -3.53 -0.24 12.68
CA LEU A 25 -4.50 -1.29 12.38
C LEU A 25 -4.30 -2.53 13.24
N GLY A 26 -3.06 -2.98 13.44
CA GLY A 26 -2.72 -4.11 14.29
C GLY A 26 -3.16 -3.90 15.74
N ALA A 27 -2.93 -2.71 16.30
CA ALA A 27 -3.33 -2.38 17.66
C ALA A 27 -4.86 -2.34 17.84
N ARG A 28 -5.57 -1.85 16.82
CA ARG A 28 -7.04 -1.84 16.78
C ARG A 28 -7.66 -3.23 16.54
N GLY A 29 -6.85 -4.23 16.14
CA GLY A 29 -7.31 -5.57 15.77
C GLY A 29 -7.76 -5.71 14.31
N TRP A 30 -7.40 -4.76 13.45
CA TRP A 30 -7.74 -4.68 12.02
C TRP A 30 -6.55 -4.99 11.11
N GLY A 31 -5.62 -5.84 11.57
CA GLY A 31 -4.36 -6.12 10.87
C GLY A 31 -4.49 -6.71 9.47
N SER A 32 -5.69 -7.12 9.02
CA SER A 32 -5.92 -7.53 7.64
C SER A 32 -5.86 -6.37 6.65
N GLY A 33 -6.12 -5.13 7.08
CA GLY A 33 -6.10 -3.95 6.20
C GLY A 33 -4.70 -3.42 5.87
N ALA A 34 -3.68 -3.78 6.65
CA ALA A 34 -2.30 -3.57 6.25
C ALA A 34 -1.35 -4.56 6.94
N PHE A 35 -0.58 -5.30 6.16
CA PHE A 35 0.36 -6.29 6.69
C PHE A 35 1.53 -6.56 5.74
N ALA A 36 2.57 -7.20 6.27
CA ALA A 36 3.70 -7.68 5.49
C ALA A 36 3.82 -9.21 5.56
N GLU A 37 4.05 -9.79 4.40
CA GLU A 37 4.55 -11.14 4.17
C GLU A 37 6.00 -11.06 3.63
N PRO A 38 6.78 -12.16 3.64
CA PRO A 38 8.21 -12.12 3.28
C PRO A 38 8.57 -11.47 1.94
N ALA A 39 7.66 -11.46 0.97
CA ALA A 39 7.88 -10.87 -0.35
C ALA A 39 6.71 -9.98 -0.83
N ARG A 40 5.77 -9.63 0.06
CA ARG A 40 4.58 -8.83 -0.29
C ARG A 40 4.16 -7.94 0.86
N TRP A 41 3.92 -6.68 0.60
CA TRP A 41 3.27 -5.77 1.53
C TRP A 41 1.87 -5.45 1.02
N HIS A 42 0.87 -5.52 1.89
CA HIS A 42 -0.53 -5.41 1.54
C HIS A 42 -1.20 -4.24 2.24
N TYR A 43 -2.04 -3.51 1.50
CA TYR A 43 -2.88 -2.41 1.94
C TYR A 43 -4.28 -2.61 1.35
N ASP A 44 -5.30 -2.40 2.17
CA ASP A 44 -6.71 -2.49 1.81
C ASP A 44 -7.49 -1.49 2.68
N ASP A 45 -8.36 -0.70 2.06
CA ASP A 45 -9.16 0.32 2.74
C ASP A 45 -10.48 -0.21 3.32
N GLY A 46 -10.77 -1.49 3.12
CA GLY A 46 -12.00 -2.18 3.53
C GLY A 46 -13.19 -1.96 2.58
N GLY A 47 -13.04 -1.10 1.57
CA GLY A 47 -14.05 -0.77 0.55
C GLY A 47 -13.91 -1.59 -0.73
N GLY A 48 -12.86 -2.41 -0.85
CA GLY A 48 -12.52 -3.12 -2.08
C GLY A 48 -11.36 -2.47 -2.85
N ASN A 49 -10.75 -1.42 -2.29
CA ASN A 49 -9.59 -0.75 -2.87
C ASN A 49 -8.33 -1.21 -2.17
N TRP A 50 -7.32 -1.56 -2.96
CA TRP A 50 -6.16 -2.27 -2.43
C TRP A 50 -4.90 -2.00 -3.24
N ALA A 51 -3.76 -2.23 -2.59
CA ALA A 51 -2.46 -2.26 -3.24
C ALA A 51 -1.54 -3.28 -2.57
N ASP A 52 -0.82 -4.03 -3.40
CA ASP A 52 0.26 -4.92 -3.01
C ASP A 52 1.59 -4.47 -3.60
N LEU A 53 2.62 -4.38 -2.76
CA LEU A 53 4.00 -4.24 -3.19
C LEU A 53 4.70 -5.59 -3.11
N HIS A 54 5.06 -6.16 -4.26
CA HIS A 54 5.82 -7.39 -4.36
C HIS A 54 7.32 -7.11 -4.48
N LEU A 55 8.12 -7.72 -3.60
CA LEU A 55 9.58 -7.67 -3.66
C LEU A 55 10.06 -8.83 -4.55
N VAL A 56 10.55 -8.53 -5.75
CA VAL A 56 10.88 -9.54 -6.77
C VAL A 56 12.38 -9.85 -6.89
N GLY A 57 13.18 -9.36 -5.94
CA GLY A 57 14.63 -9.60 -5.86
C GLY A 57 15.48 -8.55 -6.58
N ASP A 58 16.79 -8.55 -6.31
CA ASP A 58 17.77 -7.62 -6.87
C ASP A 58 17.43 -6.13 -6.71
N GLY A 59 16.75 -5.78 -5.61
CA GLY A 59 16.31 -4.40 -5.34
C GLY A 59 15.14 -3.94 -6.21
N ARG A 60 14.49 -4.84 -6.95
CA ARG A 60 13.30 -4.58 -7.78
C ARG A 60 12.01 -4.85 -7.01
N ALA A 61 10.95 -4.15 -7.39
CA ALA A 61 9.62 -4.36 -6.82
C ALA A 61 8.53 -4.13 -7.87
N VAL A 62 7.35 -4.73 -7.66
CA VAL A 62 6.16 -4.49 -8.48
C VAL A 62 5.02 -4.07 -7.56
N LEU A 63 4.45 -2.90 -7.81
CA LEU A 63 3.26 -2.40 -7.15
C LEU A 63 2.05 -2.71 -8.02
N VAL A 64 1.11 -3.48 -7.48
CA VAL A 64 -0.12 -3.92 -8.14
C VAL A 64 -1.29 -3.48 -7.29
N GLY A 65 -2.41 -3.12 -7.90
CA GLY A 65 -3.61 -2.84 -7.13
C GLY A 65 -4.75 -2.39 -7.99
N ASN A 66 -5.80 -1.93 -7.32
CA ASN A 66 -7.02 -1.48 -7.95
C ASN A 66 -7.78 -0.56 -7.02
N ASP A 67 -8.30 0.51 -7.61
CA ASP A 67 -9.41 1.26 -7.06
C ASP A 67 -10.67 0.82 -7.81
N HIS A 68 -11.58 0.14 -7.12
CA HIS A 68 -12.77 -0.45 -7.74
C HIS A 68 -13.75 0.62 -8.26
N GLU A 69 -13.70 1.83 -7.71
CA GLU A 69 -14.57 2.93 -8.13
C GLU A 69 -13.97 3.78 -9.26
N TYR A 70 -12.63 3.88 -9.34
CA TYR A 70 -11.94 4.87 -10.17
C TYR A 70 -10.92 4.30 -11.17
N SER A 71 -10.78 2.97 -11.26
CA SER A 71 -10.01 2.32 -12.32
C SER A 71 -10.87 2.12 -13.57
N ASP A 72 -10.50 2.81 -14.65
CA ASP A 72 -11.09 2.66 -15.99
C ASP A 72 -10.27 1.67 -16.86
N THR A 73 -9.23 1.08 -16.29
CA THR A 73 -8.39 0.07 -16.93
C THR A 73 -8.96 -1.33 -16.68
N TYR A 74 -9.07 -2.12 -17.75
CA TYR A 74 -9.60 -3.47 -17.67
C TYR A 74 -8.55 -4.48 -18.12
N PHE A 75 -7.85 -5.11 -17.17
CA PHE A 75 -6.81 -6.07 -17.47
C PHE A 75 -7.36 -7.50 -17.56
N ARG A 76 -7.03 -8.21 -18.66
CA ARG A 76 -7.36 -9.63 -18.88
C ARG A 76 -8.83 -9.98 -18.59
N GLU A 77 -9.09 -10.87 -17.64
CA GLU A 77 -10.44 -11.37 -17.32
C GLU A 77 -11.41 -10.25 -16.95
N ALA A 78 -10.93 -9.12 -16.41
CA ALA A 78 -11.76 -7.96 -16.11
C ALA A 78 -12.39 -7.38 -17.39
N ALA A 79 -11.64 -7.26 -18.48
CA ALA A 79 -12.15 -6.74 -19.76
C ALA A 79 -13.31 -7.61 -20.29
N THR A 80 -13.18 -8.93 -20.18
CA THR A 80 -14.25 -9.85 -20.58
C THR A 80 -15.46 -9.74 -19.66
N TYR A 81 -15.25 -9.66 -18.35
CA TYR A 81 -16.32 -9.58 -17.35
C TYR A 81 -17.15 -8.30 -17.50
N PHE A 82 -16.48 -7.15 -17.66
CA PHE A 82 -17.12 -5.84 -17.80
C PHE A 82 -17.54 -5.51 -19.24
N GLN A 83 -17.14 -6.32 -20.22
CA GLN A 83 -17.39 -6.11 -21.65
C GLN A 83 -16.73 -4.83 -22.20
N GLU A 84 -15.53 -4.54 -21.71
CA GLU A 84 -14.74 -3.35 -22.04
C GLU A 84 -13.51 -3.72 -22.89
N GLU A 85 -12.85 -2.72 -23.46
CA GLU A 85 -11.59 -2.91 -24.17
C GLU A 85 -10.46 -3.28 -23.19
N GLU A 86 -9.68 -4.32 -23.51
CA GLU A 86 -8.57 -4.73 -22.66
C GLU A 86 -7.47 -3.67 -22.63
N THR A 87 -7.09 -3.26 -21.41
CA THR A 87 -5.89 -2.48 -21.17
C THR A 87 -4.75 -3.42 -20.82
N ASP A 88 -3.76 -3.57 -21.70
CA ASP A 88 -2.56 -4.37 -21.43
C ASP A 88 -1.62 -3.62 -20.45
N LEU A 89 -1.82 -3.85 -19.15
CA LEU A 89 -1.01 -3.28 -18.07
C LEU A 89 0.45 -3.77 -18.06
N LEU A 90 0.80 -4.76 -18.90
CA LEU A 90 2.15 -5.31 -19.02
C LEU A 90 2.80 -4.97 -20.38
N ALA A 91 2.18 -4.10 -21.18
CA ALA A 91 2.69 -3.76 -22.51
C ALA A 91 4.12 -3.16 -22.46
N GLY A 92 5.10 -3.94 -22.92
CA GLY A 92 6.52 -3.56 -22.92
C GLY A 92 7.20 -3.68 -21.56
N ALA A 93 6.54 -4.23 -20.55
CA ALA A 93 7.11 -4.53 -19.25
C ALA A 93 8.07 -5.72 -19.31
N PRO A 94 9.11 -5.75 -18.48
CA PRO A 94 9.93 -6.94 -18.28
C PRO A 94 9.13 -8.11 -17.68
N ASP A 95 9.53 -9.35 -17.98
CA ASP A 95 8.86 -10.59 -17.54
C ASP A 95 8.66 -10.68 -16.01
N TRP A 96 9.50 -10.02 -15.21
CA TRP A 96 9.38 -10.06 -13.75
C TRP A 96 8.15 -9.32 -13.18
N TRP A 97 7.40 -8.59 -14.02
CA TRP A 97 6.14 -7.94 -13.64
C TRP A 97 4.96 -8.90 -13.65
N GLU A 98 5.03 -9.96 -14.45
CA GLU A 98 3.86 -10.80 -14.72
C GLU A 98 3.41 -11.56 -13.48
N ALA A 99 4.33 -12.23 -12.77
CA ALA A 99 3.95 -13.05 -11.62
C ALA A 99 3.22 -12.25 -10.52
N PRO A 100 3.68 -11.05 -10.11
CA PRO A 100 2.90 -10.18 -9.22
C PRO A 100 1.53 -9.78 -9.76
N ALA A 101 1.42 -9.39 -11.03
CA ALA A 101 0.13 -9.02 -11.62
C ALA A 101 -0.87 -10.19 -11.63
N ILE A 102 -0.37 -11.41 -11.87
CA ILE A 102 -1.16 -12.65 -11.81
C ILE A 102 -1.59 -13.00 -10.39
N ASP A 103 -0.72 -12.82 -9.40
CA ASP A 103 -1.05 -13.10 -7.99
C ASP A 103 -2.25 -12.26 -7.51
N GLY A 104 -2.29 -10.98 -7.87
CA GLY A 104 -3.43 -10.10 -7.60
C GLY A 104 -4.75 -10.67 -8.13
N MET A 105 -4.77 -11.07 -9.40
CA MET A 105 -5.97 -11.67 -10.03
C MET A 105 -6.37 -13.02 -9.43
N ALA A 106 -5.37 -13.85 -9.06
CA ALA A 106 -5.62 -15.16 -8.46
C ALA A 106 -6.37 -15.08 -7.12
N ARG A 107 -6.32 -13.92 -6.46
CA ARG A 107 -7.04 -13.62 -5.22
C ARG A 107 -8.47 -13.11 -5.45
N GLN A 108 -8.99 -13.27 -6.67
CA GLN A 108 -10.29 -12.74 -7.13
C GLN A 108 -10.40 -11.22 -7.05
N MET A 109 -9.27 -10.53 -7.20
CA MET A 109 -9.19 -9.07 -7.19
C MET A 109 -9.00 -8.58 -8.63
N TRP A 110 -9.71 -7.54 -9.02
CA TRP A 110 -9.38 -6.84 -10.27
C TRP A 110 -8.07 -6.09 -10.10
N VAL A 111 -7.33 -5.95 -11.20
CA VAL A 111 -6.06 -5.22 -11.26
C VAL A 111 -6.24 -4.04 -12.18
N GLY A 112 -6.15 -2.83 -11.61
CA GLY A 112 -6.24 -1.55 -12.32
C GLY A 112 -4.87 -1.00 -12.69
N PHE A 113 -3.85 -1.18 -11.85
CA PHE A 113 -2.50 -0.69 -12.12
C PHE A 113 -1.42 -1.75 -11.85
N VAL A 114 -0.34 -1.67 -12.63
CA VAL A 114 0.91 -2.41 -12.41
C VAL A 114 2.09 -1.48 -12.66
N TYR A 115 2.85 -1.17 -11.61
CA TYR A 115 4.06 -0.34 -11.68
C TYR A 115 5.28 -1.14 -11.25
N GLY A 116 6.40 -1.03 -11.98
CA GLY A 116 7.65 -1.68 -11.62
C GLY A 116 8.72 -0.69 -11.20
N TRP A 117 9.38 -0.99 -10.08
CA TRP A 117 10.61 -0.36 -9.62
C TRP A 117 11.81 -1.18 -10.09
N ASP A 118 12.69 -0.56 -10.87
CA ASP A 118 13.87 -1.23 -11.43
C ASP A 118 15.14 -1.13 -10.57
N GLY A 119 15.07 -0.40 -9.46
CA GLY A 119 16.22 -0.05 -8.61
C GLY A 119 16.55 1.45 -8.62
N GLU A 120 16.09 2.17 -9.64
CA GLU A 120 16.35 3.61 -9.84
C GLU A 120 15.08 4.43 -9.98
N GLY A 121 14.05 3.89 -10.63
CA GLY A 121 12.80 4.59 -10.93
C GLY A 121 11.59 3.67 -11.00
N TRP A 122 10.41 4.28 -10.91
CA TRP A 122 9.13 3.63 -11.13
C TRP A 122 8.66 3.79 -12.57
N TRP A 123 8.08 2.73 -13.11
CA TRP A 123 7.62 2.65 -14.49
C TRP A 123 6.25 2.00 -14.58
N ARG A 124 5.50 2.32 -15.63
CA ARG A 124 4.25 1.62 -16.00
C ARG A 124 4.15 1.38 -17.50
N ALA A 125 3.27 0.47 -17.91
CA ALA A 125 2.87 0.33 -19.31
C ALA A 125 2.21 1.62 -19.83
N PRO A 126 2.35 1.94 -21.12
CA PRO A 126 1.75 3.14 -21.70
C PRO A 126 0.24 2.96 -21.92
N TYR A 127 -0.56 3.80 -21.26
CA TYR A 127 -2.01 3.97 -21.47
C TYR A 127 -2.47 5.36 -20.99
N ASP A 128 -3.58 5.83 -21.54
CA ASP A 128 -4.17 7.16 -21.30
C ASP A 128 -5.36 7.15 -20.32
N LEU A 129 -5.85 5.95 -19.95
CA LEU A 129 -6.97 5.75 -19.02
C LEU A 129 -6.56 6.03 -17.56
N SER A 130 -7.54 6.37 -16.72
CA SER A 130 -7.36 6.38 -15.27
C SER A 130 -7.22 4.95 -14.77
N ASP A 131 -6.12 4.64 -14.09
CA ASP A 131 -5.90 3.33 -13.46
C ASP A 131 -6.29 3.33 -11.97
N GLY A 132 -6.93 4.40 -11.51
CA GLY A 132 -7.42 4.53 -10.14
C GLY A 132 -6.37 4.81 -9.07
N PHE A 133 -5.07 4.72 -9.38
CA PHE A 133 -4.01 4.86 -8.37
C PHE A 133 -4.04 6.21 -7.63
N ALA A 134 -4.26 7.30 -8.37
CA ALA A 134 -4.35 8.64 -7.79
C ALA A 134 -5.57 8.80 -6.87
N SER A 135 -6.67 8.10 -7.15
CA SER A 135 -7.89 8.11 -6.32
C SER A 135 -7.73 7.23 -5.08
N LEU A 136 -7.11 6.06 -5.23
CA LEU A 136 -6.77 5.16 -4.12
C LEU A 136 -5.98 5.92 -3.03
N HIS A 137 -5.07 6.79 -3.48
CA HIS A 137 -4.23 7.65 -2.64
C HIS A 137 -3.72 6.91 -1.38
N PRO A 138 -2.97 5.80 -1.57
CA PRO A 138 -2.70 4.88 -0.49
C PRO A 138 -1.71 5.47 0.51
N VAL A 139 -1.79 5.03 1.76
CA VAL A 139 -1.05 5.56 2.92
C VAL A 139 0.46 5.73 2.72
N PHE A 140 1.07 4.99 1.80
CA PHE A 140 2.51 4.93 1.61
C PHE A 140 3.07 5.91 0.58
N VAL A 141 2.23 6.65 -0.16
CA VAL A 141 2.70 7.53 -1.24
C VAL A 141 3.20 8.88 -0.71
N ASP A 142 2.63 9.39 0.38
CA ASP A 142 3.02 10.67 0.95
C ASP A 142 2.81 10.73 2.48
N ASP A 143 3.56 11.61 3.15
CA ASP A 143 3.53 11.72 4.61
C ASP A 143 2.25 12.40 5.12
N GLU A 144 1.65 13.30 4.33
CA GLU A 144 0.45 14.05 4.71
C GLU A 144 -0.75 13.13 4.79
N ARG A 145 -0.99 12.35 3.74
CA ARG A 145 -1.99 11.28 3.67
C ARG A 145 -1.80 10.25 4.76
N CYS A 146 -0.54 9.86 5.01
CA CYS A 146 -0.25 8.92 6.09
C CYS A 146 -0.64 9.47 7.45
N ARG A 147 -0.32 10.74 7.71
CA ARG A 147 -0.74 11.42 8.92
C ARG A 147 -2.26 11.49 9.04
N ASP A 148 -2.94 11.93 7.98
CA ASP A 148 -4.38 12.11 7.97
C ASP A 148 -5.12 10.80 8.26
N LEU A 149 -4.74 9.70 7.60
CA LEU A 149 -5.33 8.38 7.85
C LEU A 149 -5.04 7.87 9.27
N ILE A 150 -3.83 8.07 9.79
CA ILE A 150 -3.50 7.68 11.17
C ILE A 150 -4.38 8.47 12.15
N VAL A 151 -4.55 9.78 11.95
CA VAL A 151 -5.40 10.61 12.80
C VAL A 151 -6.86 10.15 12.72
N GLU A 152 -7.40 9.96 11.52
CA GLU A 152 -8.79 9.52 11.31
C GLU A 152 -9.12 8.22 12.07
N PHE A 153 -8.20 7.25 12.04
CA PHE A 153 -8.38 5.95 12.69
C PHE A 153 -8.28 6.00 14.22
N VAL A 154 -7.64 7.03 14.77
CA VAL A 154 -7.34 7.13 16.20
C VAL A 154 -8.21 8.17 16.90
N GLU A 155 -8.52 9.30 16.26
CA GLU A 155 -9.10 10.49 16.91
C GLU A 155 -10.46 10.25 17.57
N ASN A 156 -11.25 9.31 17.03
CA ASN A 156 -12.58 8.99 17.54
C ASN A 156 -12.56 8.02 18.74
N GLU A 157 -11.43 7.38 19.00
CA GLU A 157 -11.27 6.38 20.08
C GLU A 157 -10.28 6.85 21.16
N ALA A 158 -9.34 7.73 20.81
CA ALA A 158 -8.34 8.22 21.74
C ALA A 158 -8.93 9.16 22.82
N PRO A 159 -8.45 9.07 24.08
CA PRO A 159 -8.90 9.95 25.16
C PRO A 159 -8.41 11.39 24.99
N HIS A 160 -7.40 11.61 24.15
CA HIS A 160 -6.75 12.90 23.93
C HIS A 160 -6.51 13.13 22.43
N PRO A 161 -6.48 14.40 21.98
CA PRO A 161 -6.16 14.72 20.59
C PRO A 161 -4.81 14.15 20.17
N VAL A 162 -4.77 13.55 18.98
CA VAL A 162 -3.53 13.04 18.38
C VAL A 162 -2.60 14.21 18.09
N ARG A 163 -1.36 14.11 18.59
CA ARG A 163 -0.35 15.14 18.40
C ARG A 163 0.39 14.91 17.08
N PRO A 164 0.45 15.90 16.16
CA PRO A 164 1.12 15.72 14.88
C PRO A 164 2.57 15.23 14.99
N GLU A 165 3.33 15.73 15.97
CA GLU A 165 4.72 15.32 16.19
C GLU A 165 4.86 13.86 16.63
N ALA A 166 3.84 13.29 17.27
CA ALA A 166 3.83 11.87 17.64
C ALA A 166 3.59 10.99 16.41
N VAL A 167 2.73 11.43 15.48
CA VAL A 167 2.48 10.73 14.22
C VAL A 167 3.72 10.77 13.33
N ASP A 168 4.39 11.94 13.24
CA ASP A 168 5.64 12.07 12.49
C ASP A 168 6.74 11.15 13.06
N ALA A 169 6.84 11.05 14.39
CA ALA A 169 7.76 10.12 15.04
C ALA A 169 7.42 8.65 14.75
N LEU A 170 6.13 8.30 14.69
CA LEU A 170 5.65 6.97 14.34
C LEU A 170 6.04 6.60 12.90
N ILE A 171 5.78 7.49 11.94
CA ILE A 171 6.13 7.31 10.52
C ILE A 171 7.65 7.19 10.34
N ALA A 172 8.42 8.06 11.01
CA ALA A 172 9.87 8.05 10.94
C ALA A 172 10.48 6.77 11.55
N ALA A 173 9.89 6.24 12.62
CA ALA A 173 10.32 4.99 13.23
C ALA A 173 9.97 3.78 12.33
N GLY A 174 8.84 3.82 11.62
CA GLY A 174 8.43 2.79 10.68
C GLY A 174 8.46 1.38 11.29
N ALA A 175 9.17 0.46 10.64
CA ALA A 175 9.28 -0.93 11.10
C ALA A 175 10.09 -1.10 12.40
N ASP A 176 10.76 -0.04 12.86
CA ASP A 176 11.56 -0.02 14.08
C ASP A 176 10.88 0.66 15.27
N LEU A 177 9.61 1.06 15.11
CA LEU A 177 8.84 1.61 16.21
C LEU A 177 8.79 0.66 17.42
N ASP A 178 8.68 1.28 18.58
CA ASP A 178 8.46 0.61 19.85
C ASP A 178 7.09 0.93 20.43
N ARG A 179 6.80 0.30 21.57
CA ARG A 179 5.52 0.45 22.24
C ARG A 179 5.29 1.88 22.74
N GLU A 180 6.35 2.61 23.11
CA GLU A 180 6.22 3.98 23.59
C GLU A 180 5.86 4.93 22.45
N THR A 181 6.52 4.76 21.30
CA THR A 181 6.24 5.48 20.06
C THR A 181 4.79 5.26 19.62
N LEU A 182 4.33 4.00 19.62
CA LEU A 182 2.95 3.69 19.27
C LEU A 182 1.95 4.26 20.29
N ARG A 183 2.22 4.13 21.60
CA ARG A 183 1.36 4.68 22.64
C ARG A 183 1.23 6.20 22.54
N ALA A 184 2.28 6.90 22.14
CA ALA A 184 2.25 8.36 22.00
C ALA A 184 1.22 8.85 20.98
N VAL A 185 0.82 7.98 20.04
CA VAL A 185 -0.24 8.23 19.06
C VAL A 185 -1.56 7.57 19.50
N ALA A 186 -1.52 6.30 19.90
CA ALA A 186 -2.68 5.45 20.12
C ALA A 186 -2.79 4.96 21.57
N ASP A 187 -2.91 5.87 22.54
CA ASP A 187 -3.15 5.53 23.95
C ASP A 187 -4.64 5.19 24.20
N VAL A 188 -5.14 4.19 23.48
CA VAL A 188 -6.51 3.69 23.60
C VAL A 188 -6.51 2.46 24.51
N PRO A 189 -7.25 2.46 25.65
CA PRO A 189 -7.20 1.38 26.63
C PRO A 189 -7.50 -0.03 26.09
N GLU A 190 -8.37 -0.12 25.09
CA GLU A 190 -8.82 -1.37 24.48
C GLU A 190 -7.87 -1.91 23.39
N TRP A 191 -6.90 -1.11 22.93
CA TRP A 191 -6.00 -1.49 21.83
C TRP A 191 -4.82 -2.33 22.31
N ASP A 192 -4.45 -3.32 21.50
CA ASP A 192 -3.29 -4.19 21.75
C ASP A 192 -2.02 -3.60 21.11
N LEU A 193 -1.32 -2.76 21.89
CA LEU A 193 -0.09 -2.14 21.40
C LEU A 193 1.02 -3.16 21.07
N ASP A 194 1.02 -4.35 21.65
CA ASP A 194 2.03 -5.37 21.29
C ASP A 194 1.73 -5.97 19.92
N ALA A 195 0.45 -6.19 19.59
CA ALA A 195 0.03 -6.57 18.24
C ALA A 195 0.38 -5.51 17.21
N GLY A 196 0.17 -4.22 17.53
CA GLY A 196 0.57 -3.11 16.66
C GLY A 196 2.09 -3.07 16.39
N VAL A 197 2.90 -3.16 17.44
CA VAL A 197 4.37 -3.23 17.30
C VAL A 197 4.81 -4.45 16.49
N ALA A 198 4.16 -5.60 16.68
CA ALA A 198 4.45 -6.80 15.90
C ALA A 198 4.10 -6.61 14.41
N ALA A 199 2.97 -5.96 14.10
CA ALA A 199 2.55 -5.67 12.74
C ALA A 199 3.56 -4.77 12.01
N ALA A 200 4.04 -3.70 12.63
CA ALA A 200 5.08 -2.85 12.04
C ALA A 200 6.39 -3.59 11.80
N ARG A 201 6.82 -4.42 12.75
CA ARG A 201 8.10 -5.16 12.64
C ARG A 201 8.10 -6.19 11.52
N ALA A 202 6.94 -6.65 11.06
CA ALA A 202 6.83 -7.55 9.92
C ALA A 202 7.42 -6.94 8.63
N PHE A 203 7.50 -5.61 8.55
CA PHE A 203 8.04 -4.89 7.40
C PHE A 203 9.57 -4.81 7.36
N ARG A 204 10.31 -5.30 8.37
CA ARG A 204 11.79 -5.22 8.39
C ARG A 204 12.50 -6.03 7.29
N GLY A 205 11.79 -6.98 6.69
CA GLY A 205 12.28 -7.91 5.67
C GLY A 205 12.69 -7.23 4.37
#